data_AF-A0AAD2G507-F1
#
_entry.id   AF-A0AAD2G507-F1
#
_cell.length_a   1.000
_cell.length_b   1.000
_cell.length_c   1.000
_cell.angle_alpha   90.00
_cell.angle_beta   90.00
_cell.angle_gamma   90.00
#
_symmetry.space_group_name_H-M   'P 1'
#
loop_
_entity.id
_entity.type
_entity.pdbx_description
1 polymer ?
#
loop_
_entity_poly.entity_id
_entity_poly.type
_entity_poly.pdbx_seq_one_letter_code
_entity_poly.pdbx_strand_id
1 'polypeptide(L)'
;MVAKTALLWATLASWSFGKSLSFTSPQGTTAQYQTNFKTTLKCRFSTSLNAVANRNKKEDDDQNSQPSQRHTVYKHLLHHFQGDFDNYRQVLDDRKEKLTPREGGGHENFHCTLVPLSETSRLAAFYFDGNPQRIFRFRYYELLMTAEDDTNDISCGDIEMKLYTLNPELERELRSCSDEPLKWPAMFHSFEINEADKIKYLPNCEIRWSVDMDPVEHAYTLDHDNMSKLDNKKQDSIHAIMVHGEAIVDSTMIPGVKIRILDQLSLYEDTFYINDRGLDPESGAFIYGNQRGVPYRLDRVTRLVQIEEEDAQLERQIFDEDLAWTMGESWRSSDEYNAKIEAIGGLSAVMSGKKPPSSK
;
A
#
# COMPACT_ATOMS: atom_id res chain seq x y z
N MET A 1 -12.13 -44.12 33.41
CA MET A 1 -11.06 -43.51 34.23
C MET A 1 -9.89 -43.20 33.30
N VAL A 2 -9.58 -41.90 33.11
CA VAL A 2 -8.25 -41.29 32.85
C VAL A 2 -7.42 -41.89 31.69
N ALA A 3 -7.03 -41.22 30.60
CA ALA A 3 -6.80 -39.81 30.20
C ALA A 3 -6.88 -39.72 28.64
N LYS A 4 -7.32 -38.66 27.92
CA LYS A 4 -6.82 -37.26 27.73
C LYS A 4 -5.28 -37.22 27.56
N THR A 5 -4.63 -36.69 26.50
CA THR A 5 -4.85 -35.44 25.76
C THR A 5 -3.92 -35.36 24.53
N ALA A 6 -4.34 -34.58 23.52
CA ALA A 6 -3.57 -33.74 22.60
C ALA A 6 -2.67 -34.35 21.49
N LEU A 7 -3.08 -34.16 20.24
CA LEU A 7 -2.24 -33.61 19.17
C LEU A 7 -3.17 -33.05 18.08
N LEU A 8 -3.33 -31.73 17.94
CA LEU A 8 -4.05 -31.14 16.81
C LEU A 8 -3.29 -29.95 16.18
N TRP A 9 -2.64 -30.26 15.08
CA TRP A 9 -2.53 -29.55 13.79
C TRP A 9 -2.21 -28.05 13.73
N ALA A 10 -0.99 -27.75 13.28
CA ALA A 10 -0.63 -26.51 12.58
C ALA A 10 -0.81 -26.71 11.06
N THR A 11 -1.71 -25.95 10.43
CA THR A 11 -1.91 -25.97 8.98
C THR A 11 -1.10 -24.86 8.33
N LEU A 12 0.05 -25.22 7.76
CA LEU A 12 0.80 -24.41 6.79
C LEU A 12 0.00 -24.36 5.49
N ALA A 13 -0.48 -23.19 5.09
CA ALA A 13 -1.01 -22.97 3.75
C ALA A 13 0.15 -22.88 2.75
N SER A 14 0.63 -24.04 2.30
CA SER A 14 1.50 -24.16 1.13
C SER A 14 0.68 -24.00 -0.15
N TRP A 15 0.95 -22.94 -0.91
CA TRP A 15 0.38 -22.76 -2.24
C TRP A 15 1.15 -23.65 -3.22
N SER A 16 0.48 -24.66 -3.77
CA SER A 16 1.04 -25.50 -4.81
C SER A 16 0.73 -24.89 -6.19
N PHE A 17 1.77 -24.39 -6.87
CA PHE A 17 1.69 -24.13 -8.31
C PHE A 17 2.01 -25.43 -9.07
N GLY A 18 1.09 -25.78 -9.97
CA GLY A 18 1.16 -26.98 -10.80
C GLY A 18 2.37 -26.97 -11.75
N LYS A 19 2.83 -28.20 -12.02
CA LYS A 19 3.96 -28.59 -12.87
C LYS A 19 4.16 -27.76 -14.14
N SER A 20 5.42 -27.38 -14.35
CA SER A 20 6.01 -26.96 -15.63
C SER A 20 5.57 -27.87 -16.79
N LEU A 21 4.83 -27.30 -17.74
CA LEU A 21 4.63 -27.86 -19.07
C LEU A 21 5.64 -27.23 -20.01
N SER A 22 6.55 -28.04 -20.56
CA SER A 22 7.45 -27.62 -21.64
C SER A 22 6.64 -27.42 -22.92
N PHE A 23 6.57 -26.19 -23.41
CA PHE A 23 5.95 -25.84 -24.68
C PHE A 23 7.03 -25.53 -25.72
N THR A 24 7.14 -26.36 -26.75
CA THR A 24 7.87 -26.03 -27.97
C THR A 24 7.01 -25.09 -28.80
N SER A 25 7.44 -23.84 -28.94
CA SER A 25 6.75 -22.82 -29.74
C SER A 25 7.12 -22.91 -31.24
N PRO A 26 6.15 -22.81 -32.17
CA PRO A 26 6.42 -22.58 -33.59
C PRO A 26 6.85 -21.14 -33.85
N GLN A 27 7.78 -20.97 -34.78
CA GLN A 27 8.32 -19.70 -35.24
C GLN A 27 7.20 -18.72 -35.68
N GLY A 28 7.13 -17.57 -35.00
CA GLY A 28 6.30 -16.43 -35.34
C GLY A 28 7.07 -15.14 -35.10
N THR A 29 7.08 -14.28 -36.10
CA THR A 29 7.86 -13.04 -36.25
C THR A 29 7.84 -12.11 -35.02
N THR A 30 9.04 -11.85 -34.50
CA THR A 30 9.31 -10.90 -33.41
C THR A 30 9.30 -9.46 -33.92
N ALA A 31 8.35 -8.64 -33.44
CA ALA A 31 8.51 -7.19 -33.44
C ALA A 31 9.34 -6.80 -32.22
N GLN A 32 10.60 -6.43 -32.43
CA GLN A 32 11.48 -5.91 -31.39
C GLN A 32 11.07 -4.48 -31.06
N TYR A 33 10.43 -4.27 -29.92
CA TYR A 33 10.41 -2.96 -29.26
C TYR A 33 11.65 -2.87 -28.36
N GLN A 34 12.69 -2.21 -28.86
CA GLN A 34 13.81 -1.76 -28.03
C GLN A 34 13.43 -0.44 -27.38
N THR A 35 13.09 -0.45 -26.09
CA THR A 35 13.01 0.76 -25.27
C THR A 35 14.35 0.97 -24.56
N ASN A 36 15.25 1.71 -25.20
CA ASN A 36 16.44 2.27 -24.54
C ASN A 36 16.01 3.48 -23.70
N PHE A 37 15.79 3.30 -22.41
CA PHE A 37 15.70 4.41 -21.45
C PHE A 37 16.94 4.42 -20.56
N LYS A 38 17.93 5.22 -20.97
CA LYS A 38 18.88 5.85 -20.04
C LYS A 38 18.51 7.33 -19.99
N THR A 39 17.67 7.73 -19.04
CA THR A 39 17.38 9.14 -18.78
C THR A 39 18.12 9.55 -17.53
N THR A 40 19.28 10.17 -17.71
CA THR A 40 19.86 11.05 -16.69
C THR A 40 19.03 12.33 -16.72
N LEU A 41 18.04 12.45 -15.85
CA LEU A 41 17.26 13.68 -15.69
C LEU A 41 18.12 14.74 -14.99
N LYS A 42 18.86 15.51 -15.79
CA LYS A 42 19.30 16.86 -15.39
C LYS A 42 18.10 17.78 -15.55
N CYS A 43 17.53 18.20 -14.42
CA CYS A 43 16.51 19.22 -14.35
C CYS A 43 17.01 20.49 -15.05
N ARG A 44 16.43 20.84 -16.21
CA ARG A 44 16.69 22.10 -16.91
C ARG A 44 15.63 23.10 -16.48
N PHE A 45 16.03 24.05 -15.63
CA PHE A 45 15.22 25.21 -15.30
C PHE A 45 14.97 26.06 -16.55
N SER A 46 13.70 26.31 -16.85
CA SER A 46 13.24 27.33 -17.78
C SER A 46 13.21 28.68 -17.06
N THR A 47 14.23 29.51 -17.27
CA THR A 47 14.16 30.94 -16.97
C THR A 47 13.27 31.64 -17.99
N SER A 48 12.07 32.05 -17.56
CA SER A 48 11.28 33.08 -18.24
C SER A 48 11.27 34.35 -17.38
N LEU A 49 11.94 35.37 -17.91
CA LEU A 49 12.01 36.73 -17.42
C LEU A 49 10.62 37.33 -17.18
N ASN A 50 10.41 37.94 -16.02
CA ASN A 50 9.65 39.19 -15.91
C ASN A 50 10.34 40.08 -14.88
N ALA A 51 10.97 41.12 -15.39
CA ALA A 51 11.52 42.21 -14.63
C ALA A 51 10.44 43.27 -14.35
N VAL A 52 10.71 44.06 -13.30
CA VAL A 52 10.15 45.38 -12.96
C VAL A 52 8.90 45.38 -12.05
N ALA A 53 9.14 45.57 -10.75
CA ALA A 53 8.80 46.83 -10.07
C ALA A 53 9.40 46.90 -8.65
N ASN A 54 10.37 47.79 -8.50
CA ASN A 54 10.87 48.30 -7.22
C ASN A 54 9.73 48.92 -6.39
N ARG A 55 9.54 48.48 -5.14
CA ARG A 55 9.02 49.31 -4.05
C ARG A 55 9.63 48.89 -2.72
N ASN A 56 10.56 49.72 -2.25
CA ASN A 56 10.99 49.79 -0.86
C ASN A 56 9.76 49.97 0.04
N LYS A 57 9.49 48.99 0.91
CA LYS A 57 8.71 49.22 2.13
C LYS A 57 9.36 48.48 3.29
N LYS A 58 9.69 49.31 4.28
CA LYS A 58 10.26 49.04 5.59
C LYS A 58 9.51 47.94 6.34
N GLU A 59 10.30 46.99 6.84
CA GLU A 59 10.28 46.38 8.17
C GLU A 59 9.09 46.73 9.07
N ASP A 60 8.18 45.77 9.22
CA ASP A 60 7.54 45.38 10.48
C ASP A 60 7.59 43.85 10.51
N ASP A 61 8.44 43.32 11.39
CA ASP A 61 8.91 41.93 11.47
C ASP A 61 7.93 41.11 12.31
N ASP A 62 6.78 40.76 11.72
CA ASP A 62 5.82 39.82 12.29
C ASP A 62 6.01 38.47 11.58
N GLN A 63 6.71 37.56 12.27
CA GLN A 63 7.08 36.23 11.78
C GLN A 63 5.85 35.34 11.58
N ASN A 64 5.11 35.57 10.51
CA ASN A 64 4.15 34.62 9.96
C ASN A 64 4.92 33.63 9.07
N SER A 65 5.82 32.84 9.68
CA SER A 65 6.56 31.80 8.97
C SER A 65 5.57 30.70 8.58
N GLN A 66 5.18 30.66 7.30
CA GLN A 66 4.41 29.53 6.79
C GLN A 66 5.18 28.23 7.07
N PRO A 67 4.50 27.16 7.55
CA PRO A 67 5.15 25.89 7.80
C PRO A 67 5.81 25.40 6.50
N SER A 68 7.03 24.87 6.61
CA SER A 68 7.73 24.33 5.45
C SER A 68 6.88 23.23 4.80
N GLN A 69 6.95 23.10 3.47
CA GLN A 69 6.28 22.05 2.70
C GLN A 69 6.52 20.66 3.31
N ARG A 70 7.73 20.45 3.84
CA ARG A 70 8.13 19.25 4.56
C ARG A 70 7.30 18.96 5.80
N HIS A 71 7.11 19.96 6.65
CA HIS A 71 6.30 19.84 7.85
C HIS A 71 4.85 19.51 7.48
N THR A 72 4.37 20.05 6.36
CA THR A 72 3.05 19.75 5.82
C THR A 72 2.93 18.29 5.38
N VAL A 73 3.88 17.75 4.60
CA VAL A 73 3.91 16.33 4.19
C VAL A 73 3.96 15.41 5.41
N TYR A 74 4.86 15.69 6.35
CA TYR A 74 5.03 14.87 7.56
C TYR A 74 3.75 14.85 8.39
N LYS A 75 3.17 16.02 8.68
CA LYS A 75 1.91 16.12 9.43
C LYS A 75 0.77 15.41 8.71
N HIS A 76 0.70 15.53 7.39
CA HIS A 76 -0.30 14.82 6.58
C HIS A 76 -0.13 13.30 6.71
N LEU A 77 1.10 12.77 6.61
CA LEU A 77 1.37 11.35 6.83
C LEU A 77 0.98 10.89 8.23
N LEU A 78 1.39 11.63 9.27
CA LEU A 78 1.06 11.28 10.65
C LEU A 78 -0.45 11.16 10.88
N HIS A 79 -1.23 12.05 10.25
CA HIS A 79 -2.68 12.09 10.44
C HIS A 79 -3.43 11.09 9.55
N HIS A 80 -3.04 10.94 8.29
CA HIS A 80 -3.80 10.20 7.29
C HIS A 80 -3.24 8.80 6.98
N PHE A 81 -1.97 8.52 7.25
CA PHE A 81 -1.33 7.22 7.00
C PHE A 81 -1.53 6.25 8.18
N GLN A 82 -2.79 6.11 8.58
CA GLN A 82 -3.27 5.26 9.66
C GLN A 82 -4.77 5.00 9.47
N GLY A 83 -5.31 3.99 10.17
CA GLY A 83 -6.70 3.56 10.06
C GLY A 83 -6.89 2.40 9.09
N ASP A 84 -8.13 2.20 8.66
CA ASP A 84 -8.55 1.09 7.81
C ASP A 84 -8.94 1.59 6.42
N PHE A 85 -8.61 0.81 5.39
CA PHE A 85 -8.90 1.11 3.99
C PHE A 85 -9.30 -0.17 3.24
N ASP A 86 -10.23 -0.07 2.28
CA ASP A 86 -10.69 -1.23 1.49
C ASP A 86 -11.04 -0.84 0.05
N ASN A 87 -10.75 -1.71 -0.91
CA ASN A 87 -11.04 -1.46 -2.34
C ASN A 87 -12.36 -2.08 -2.84
N TYR A 88 -13.30 -2.45 -1.96
CA TYR A 88 -14.52 -3.17 -2.32
C TYR A 88 -15.32 -2.51 -3.45
N ARG A 89 -15.45 -1.17 -3.43
CA ARG A 89 -16.18 -0.44 -4.49
C ARG A 89 -15.48 -0.55 -5.84
N GLN A 90 -14.15 -0.47 -5.88
CA GLN A 90 -13.37 -0.68 -7.10
C GLN A 90 -13.63 -2.08 -7.68
N VAL A 91 -13.65 -3.11 -6.82
CA VAL A 91 -13.90 -4.48 -7.25
C VAL A 91 -15.33 -4.66 -7.75
N LEU A 92 -16.32 -4.05 -7.10
CA LEU A 92 -17.70 -4.05 -7.60
C LEU A 92 -17.81 -3.45 -9.00
N ASP A 93 -17.12 -2.33 -9.25
CA ASP A 93 -17.13 -1.69 -10.55
C ASP A 93 -16.41 -2.54 -11.60
N ASP A 94 -15.28 -3.17 -11.26
CA ASP A 94 -14.63 -4.17 -12.12
C ASP A 94 -15.58 -5.31 -12.50
N ARG A 95 -16.37 -5.83 -11.56
CA ARG A 95 -17.33 -6.92 -11.85
C ARG A 95 -18.47 -6.47 -12.74
N LYS A 96 -18.95 -5.23 -12.62
CA LYS A 96 -19.94 -4.67 -13.57
C LYS A 96 -19.38 -4.65 -14.99
N GLU A 97 -18.09 -4.34 -15.13
CA GLU A 97 -17.35 -4.35 -16.41
C GLU A 97 -16.85 -5.75 -16.82
N LYS A 98 -17.23 -6.81 -16.08
CA LYS A 98 -16.82 -8.21 -16.32
C LYS A 98 -15.31 -8.45 -16.26
N LEU A 99 -14.60 -7.60 -15.53
CA LEU A 99 -13.17 -7.77 -15.26
C LEU A 99 -13.01 -8.71 -14.06
N THR A 100 -12.27 -9.80 -14.26
CA THR A 100 -11.87 -10.71 -13.18
C THR A 100 -10.46 -10.35 -12.69
N PRO A 101 -10.03 -10.79 -11.51
CA PRO A 101 -8.68 -10.53 -11.03
C PRO A 101 -7.58 -11.01 -11.99
N ARG A 102 -6.35 -10.51 -11.78
CA ARG A 102 -5.11 -10.95 -12.48
C ARG A 102 -5.18 -10.83 -13.99
N GLU A 103 -5.18 -11.95 -14.72
CA GLU A 103 -5.21 -11.99 -16.18
C GLU A 103 -6.50 -11.38 -16.74
N GLY A 104 -7.57 -11.29 -15.94
CA GLY A 104 -8.80 -10.58 -16.31
C GLY A 104 -8.71 -9.06 -16.21
N GLY A 105 -7.61 -8.52 -15.67
CA GLY A 105 -7.33 -7.08 -15.58
C GLY A 105 -8.13 -6.31 -14.52
N GLY A 106 -9.00 -6.98 -13.76
CA GLY A 106 -9.64 -6.44 -12.57
C GLY A 106 -8.82 -6.70 -11.31
N HIS A 107 -9.38 -6.31 -10.17
CA HIS A 107 -8.72 -6.35 -8.87
C HIS A 107 -9.29 -7.47 -7.97
N GLU A 108 -8.43 -8.07 -7.14
CA GLU A 108 -8.82 -8.75 -5.92
C GLU A 108 -9.36 -7.76 -4.88
N ASN A 109 -10.30 -8.18 -4.03
CA ASN A 109 -10.72 -7.38 -2.89
C ASN A 109 -9.76 -7.59 -1.72
N PHE A 110 -9.18 -6.51 -1.22
CA PHE A 110 -8.40 -6.54 0.00
C PHE A 110 -8.56 -5.28 0.82
N HIS A 111 -8.26 -5.46 2.10
CA HIS A 111 -8.29 -4.46 3.14
C HIS A 111 -6.87 -4.18 3.62
N CYS A 112 -6.58 -2.93 3.97
CA CYS A 112 -5.34 -2.48 4.58
C CYS A 112 -5.65 -1.84 5.94
N THR A 113 -5.01 -2.34 6.99
CA THR A 113 -5.06 -1.77 8.33
C THR A 113 -3.69 -1.22 8.69
N LEU A 114 -3.61 0.07 9.03
CA LEU A 114 -2.40 0.80 9.43
C LEU A 114 -2.54 1.27 10.88
N VAL A 115 -1.75 0.69 11.79
CA VAL A 115 -1.77 1.00 13.24
C VAL A 115 -0.47 1.66 13.64
N PRO A 116 -0.49 2.82 14.32
CA PRO A 116 0.71 3.44 14.85
C PRO A 116 1.31 2.62 16.00
N LEU A 117 2.62 2.40 15.91
CA LEU A 117 3.43 1.87 17.01
C LEU A 117 4.14 2.99 17.78
N SER A 118 4.55 4.03 17.04
CA SER A 118 5.15 5.24 17.59
C SER A 118 4.69 6.44 16.76
N GLU A 119 5.20 7.62 17.07
CA GLU A 119 5.01 8.79 16.21
C GLU A 119 5.49 8.53 14.78
N THR A 120 6.60 7.81 14.59
CA THR A 120 7.23 7.64 13.27
C THR A 120 6.98 6.28 12.64
N SER A 121 6.49 5.26 13.36
CA SER A 121 6.32 3.92 12.81
C SER A 121 4.90 3.36 12.83
N ARG A 122 4.58 2.55 11.82
CA ARG A 122 3.26 1.92 11.62
C ARG A 122 3.41 0.41 11.37
N LEU A 123 2.52 -0.39 11.96
CA LEU A 123 2.26 -1.75 11.50
C LEU A 123 1.17 -1.73 10.44
N ALA A 124 1.42 -2.44 9.34
CA ALA A 124 0.49 -2.59 8.25
C ALA A 124 0.13 -4.06 8.08
N ALA A 125 -1.17 -4.35 8.03
CA ALA A 125 -1.69 -5.66 7.65
C ALA A 125 -2.55 -5.53 6.38
N PHE A 126 -2.36 -6.47 5.44
CA PHE A 126 -3.16 -6.57 4.23
C PHE A 126 -3.85 -7.92 4.20
N TYR A 127 -5.18 -7.94 4.09
CA TYR A 127 -5.97 -9.17 4.12
C TYR A 127 -7.07 -9.17 3.07
N PHE A 128 -7.40 -10.36 2.58
CA PHE A 128 -8.39 -10.50 1.51
C PHE A 128 -9.82 -10.42 2.01
N ASP A 129 -10.69 -9.93 1.13
CA ASP A 129 -12.14 -10.11 1.21
C ASP A 129 -12.76 -9.58 2.52
N GLY A 130 -12.19 -8.52 3.10
CA GLY A 130 -12.63 -7.99 4.40
C GLY A 130 -12.59 -9.03 5.53
N ASN A 131 -11.68 -10.01 5.48
CA ASN A 131 -11.54 -11.04 6.52
C ASN A 131 -10.14 -10.94 7.18
N PRO A 132 -10.05 -10.38 8.41
CA PRO A 132 -8.76 -10.19 9.10
C PRO A 132 -7.97 -11.48 9.32
N GLN A 133 -8.61 -12.65 9.33
CA GLN A 133 -7.91 -13.94 9.46
C GLN A 133 -7.16 -14.35 8.18
N ARG A 134 -7.35 -13.63 7.07
CA ARG A 134 -6.76 -13.91 5.76
C ARG A 134 -5.68 -12.90 5.37
N ILE A 135 -4.86 -12.50 6.34
CA ILE A 135 -3.70 -11.64 6.09
C ILE A 135 -2.71 -12.34 5.16
N PHE A 136 -2.35 -11.69 4.06
CA PHE A 136 -1.34 -12.17 3.12
C PHE A 136 -0.05 -11.36 3.18
N ARG A 137 -0.06 -10.19 3.83
CA ARG A 137 1.13 -9.36 4.01
C ARG A 137 1.06 -8.61 5.34
N PHE A 138 2.14 -8.68 6.11
CA PHE A 138 2.45 -7.74 7.17
C PHE A 138 3.69 -6.92 6.80
N ARG A 139 3.70 -5.64 7.17
CA ARG A 139 4.87 -4.76 7.05
C ARG A 139 4.98 -3.86 8.27
N TYR A 140 6.23 -3.53 8.62
CA TYR A 140 6.53 -2.42 9.51
C TYR A 140 7.07 -1.28 8.65
N TYR A 141 6.49 -0.09 8.80
CA TYR A 141 6.87 1.13 8.12
C TYR A 141 7.48 2.10 9.11
N GLU A 142 8.59 2.75 8.74
CA GLU A 142 9.23 3.80 9.52
C GLU A 142 9.35 5.06 8.67
N LEU A 143 8.75 6.15 9.15
CA LEU A 143 8.79 7.47 8.53
C LEU A 143 10.00 8.24 9.07
N LEU A 144 10.88 8.66 8.17
CA LEU A 144 12.08 9.39 8.47
C LEU A 144 12.04 10.78 7.83
N MET A 145 12.17 11.77 8.70
CA MET A 145 12.50 13.12 8.31
C MET A 145 13.97 13.15 7.86
N THR A 146 14.24 13.22 6.55
CA THR A 146 15.60 13.29 5.97
C THR A 146 16.36 14.51 6.51
N ALA A 147 17.54 14.38 7.12
CA ALA A 147 18.25 15.56 7.63
C ALA A 147 18.36 16.65 6.54
N GLU A 148 18.19 17.92 6.92
CA GLU A 148 18.47 19.04 5.99
C GLU A 148 19.94 18.93 5.60
N ASP A 149 20.23 18.41 4.41
CA ASP A 149 21.60 18.49 3.89
C ASP A 149 21.91 19.99 3.74
N ASP A 150 23.00 20.46 4.37
CA ASP A 150 23.52 21.84 4.32
C ASP A 150 23.82 22.34 2.88
N THR A 151 23.56 21.53 1.87
CA THR A 151 23.49 21.97 0.49
C THR A 151 22.24 22.85 0.34
N ASN A 152 22.43 24.12 -0.05
CA ASN A 152 21.40 25.14 -0.32
C ASN A 152 20.32 24.76 -1.38
N ASP A 153 20.06 23.47 -1.62
CA ASP A 153 18.97 22.98 -2.44
C ASP A 153 17.69 22.99 -1.60
N ILE A 154 17.02 24.16 -1.61
CA ILE A 154 15.80 24.50 -0.86
C ILE A 154 14.58 23.65 -1.24
N SER A 155 14.72 22.71 -2.18
CA SER A 155 13.70 21.70 -2.51
C SER A 155 14.24 20.33 -2.13
N CYS A 156 13.73 19.66 -1.12
CA CYS A 156 12.40 19.12 -1.21
C CYS A 156 11.91 18.71 0.18
N GLY A 157 10.63 18.97 0.46
CA GLY A 157 9.98 18.59 1.71
C GLY A 157 9.67 17.11 1.83
N ASP A 158 10.64 16.28 1.47
CA ASP A 158 10.48 14.84 1.32
C ASP A 158 10.51 14.13 2.67
N ILE A 159 9.67 13.10 2.79
CA ILE A 159 9.70 12.15 3.91
C ILE A 159 10.04 10.78 3.34
N GLU A 160 11.15 10.20 3.81
CA GLU A 160 11.53 8.85 3.44
C GLU A 160 10.73 7.86 4.30
N MET A 161 10.26 6.78 3.71
CA MET A 161 9.65 5.67 4.42
C MET A 161 10.46 4.40 4.17
N LYS A 162 10.98 3.83 5.25
CA LYS A 162 11.67 2.54 5.24
C LYS A 162 10.70 1.40 5.50
N LEU A 163 10.95 0.29 4.82
CA LEU A 163 10.10 -0.90 4.86
C LEU A 163 10.85 -2.05 5.52
N TYR A 164 10.13 -2.77 6.39
CA TYR A 164 10.66 -3.91 7.12
C TYR A 164 9.68 -5.09 7.08
N THR A 165 10.21 -6.31 7.07
CA THR A 165 9.46 -7.53 7.38
C THR A 165 9.54 -7.81 8.87
N LEU A 166 8.52 -8.45 9.42
CA LEU A 166 8.51 -8.85 10.83
C LEU A 166 9.28 -10.17 11.03
N ASN A 167 9.72 -10.39 12.27
CA ASN A 167 10.10 -11.70 12.73
C ASN A 167 8.93 -12.69 12.55
N PRO A 168 9.15 -13.92 12.05
CA PRO A 168 8.06 -14.88 11.82
C PRO A 168 7.26 -15.25 13.08
N GLU A 169 7.88 -15.28 14.25
CA GLU A 169 7.21 -15.61 15.51
C GLU A 169 6.33 -14.46 16.00
N LEU A 170 6.85 -13.23 15.91
CA LEU A 170 6.08 -12.01 16.18
C LEU A 170 4.90 -11.88 15.22
N GLU A 171 5.12 -12.09 13.91
CA GLU A 171 4.05 -12.03 12.92
C GLU A 171 2.96 -13.07 13.22
N ARG A 172 3.34 -14.28 13.64
CA ARG A 172 2.40 -15.32 14.04
C ARG A 172 1.55 -14.90 15.25
N GLU A 173 2.15 -14.24 16.24
CA GLU A 173 1.39 -13.73 17.40
C GLU A 173 0.43 -12.61 17.02
N LEU A 174 0.88 -11.64 16.21
CA LEU A 174 0.01 -10.57 15.71
C LEU A 174 -1.16 -11.13 14.86
N ARG A 175 -0.93 -12.18 14.07
CA ARG A 175 -1.99 -12.88 13.31
C ARG A 175 -3.05 -13.52 14.21
N SER A 176 -2.67 -13.97 15.41
CA SER A 176 -3.59 -14.63 16.35
C SER A 176 -4.65 -13.70 16.94
N CYS A 177 -4.45 -12.38 16.83
CA CYS A 177 -5.37 -11.32 17.25
C CYS A 177 -5.66 -10.37 16.07
N SER A 178 -5.75 -10.92 14.86
CA SER A 178 -5.92 -10.13 13.64
C SER A 178 -7.22 -9.31 13.61
N ASP A 179 -8.22 -9.74 14.38
CA ASP A 179 -9.50 -9.06 14.62
C ASP A 179 -9.41 -7.88 15.61
N GLU A 180 -8.33 -7.78 16.38
CA GLU A 180 -8.12 -6.74 17.39
C GLU A 180 -6.81 -5.95 17.19
N PRO A 181 -6.67 -5.24 16.05
CA PRO A 181 -5.44 -4.54 15.66
C PRO A 181 -4.96 -3.45 16.64
N LEU A 182 -5.85 -2.90 17.46
CA LEU A 182 -5.48 -1.95 18.51
C LEU A 182 -4.65 -2.58 19.64
N LYS A 183 -4.62 -3.92 19.75
CA LYS A 183 -3.74 -4.65 20.68
C LYS A 183 -2.33 -4.85 20.14
N TRP A 184 -2.12 -4.70 18.83
CA TRP A 184 -0.83 -4.97 18.20
C TRP A 184 0.33 -4.14 18.77
N PRO A 185 0.17 -2.84 19.12
CA PRO A 185 1.27 -2.09 19.71
C PRO A 185 1.76 -2.66 21.02
N ALA A 186 0.84 -2.97 21.94
CA ALA A 186 1.19 -3.60 23.22
C ALA A 186 1.91 -4.94 23.00
N MET A 187 1.41 -5.77 22.08
CA MET A 187 2.01 -7.06 21.75
C MET A 187 3.40 -6.91 21.12
N PHE A 188 3.58 -5.97 20.19
CA PHE A 188 4.86 -5.71 19.55
C PHE A 188 5.91 -5.28 20.58
N HIS A 189 5.56 -4.39 21.51
CA HIS A 189 6.47 -3.93 22.55
C HIS A 189 6.75 -5.02 23.60
N SER A 190 5.77 -5.83 23.97
CA SER A 190 5.95 -6.91 24.96
C SER A 190 6.63 -8.16 24.42
N PHE A 191 6.80 -8.29 23.10
CA PHE A 191 7.39 -9.48 22.50
C PHE A 191 8.87 -9.64 22.91
N GLU A 192 9.20 -10.74 23.58
CA GLU A 192 10.49 -10.96 24.28
C GLU A 192 11.61 -11.43 23.35
N ILE A 193 12.01 -10.59 22.38
CA ILE A 193 13.23 -10.77 21.59
C ILE A 193 14.00 -9.46 21.48
N ASN A 194 15.26 -9.51 21.03
CA ASN A 194 16.02 -8.28 20.80
C ASN A 194 15.30 -7.40 19.77
N GLU A 195 15.23 -6.08 20.03
CA GLU A 195 14.56 -5.13 19.13
C GLU A 195 15.03 -5.24 17.67
N ALA A 196 16.33 -5.42 17.46
CA ALA A 196 16.91 -5.59 16.13
C ALA A 196 16.47 -6.88 15.39
N ASP A 197 15.98 -7.87 16.14
CA ASP A 197 15.51 -9.15 15.60
C ASP A 197 13.99 -9.16 15.38
N LYS A 198 13.24 -8.16 15.89
CA LYS A 198 11.78 -8.02 15.70
C LYS A 198 11.42 -7.67 14.27
N ILE A 199 12.27 -6.90 13.62
CA ILE A 199 12.06 -6.40 12.26
C ILE A 199 13.34 -6.57 11.45
N LYS A 200 13.19 -6.89 10.17
CA LYS A 200 14.28 -7.02 9.22
C LYS A 200 14.06 -6.04 8.07
N TYR A 201 15.05 -5.18 7.86
CA TYR A 201 15.03 -4.16 6.83
C TYR A 201 14.99 -4.76 5.42
N LEU A 202 14.21 -4.14 4.53
CA LEU A 202 14.17 -4.44 3.11
C LEU A 202 14.98 -3.39 2.33
N PRO A 203 16.26 -3.68 2.02
CA PRO A 203 17.12 -2.70 1.36
C PRO A 203 16.63 -2.36 -0.04
N ASN A 204 16.78 -1.09 -0.44
CA ASN A 204 16.38 -0.52 -1.72
C ASN A 204 14.87 -0.42 -1.94
N CYS A 205 14.05 -0.80 -0.95
CA CYS A 205 12.59 -0.71 -1.00
C CYS A 205 12.06 0.61 -0.42
N GLU A 206 12.93 1.56 -0.10
CA GLU A 206 12.58 2.84 0.49
C GLU A 206 11.76 3.65 -0.51
N ILE A 207 10.72 4.30 0.00
CA ILE A 207 9.90 5.21 -0.80
C ILE A 207 10.01 6.62 -0.25
N ARG A 208 9.79 7.59 -1.13
CA ARG A 208 9.88 9.00 -0.82
C ARG A 208 8.53 9.66 -1.03
N TRP A 209 7.97 10.20 0.04
CA TRP A 209 6.74 10.97 0.02
C TRP A 209 7.01 12.45 -0.24
N SER A 210 6.22 13.05 -1.13
CA SER A 210 6.25 14.47 -1.44
C SER A 210 4.85 14.95 -1.82
N VAL A 211 4.61 16.27 -1.82
CA VAL A 211 3.40 16.84 -2.47
C VAL A 211 3.54 16.89 -3.99
N ASP A 212 4.76 16.78 -4.51
CA ASP A 212 5.04 16.87 -5.93
C ASP A 212 4.72 15.53 -6.59
N MET A 213 3.67 15.53 -7.40
CA MET A 213 3.28 14.36 -8.15
C MET A 213 4.22 14.16 -9.34
N ASP A 214 4.92 13.03 -9.39
CA ASP A 214 5.65 12.63 -10.59
C ASP A 214 4.62 12.31 -11.70
N PRO A 215 4.59 13.07 -12.82
CA PRO A 215 3.56 12.93 -13.84
C PRO A 215 3.68 11.64 -14.66
N VAL A 216 4.85 10.98 -14.65
CA VAL A 216 5.08 9.71 -15.34
C VAL A 216 4.67 8.57 -14.42
N GLU A 217 5.19 8.56 -13.19
CA GLU A 217 4.95 7.49 -12.23
C GLU A 217 3.50 7.51 -11.72
N HIS A 218 2.87 8.69 -11.65
CA HIS A 218 1.47 8.86 -11.22
C HIS A 218 0.52 9.17 -12.36
N ALA A 219 0.83 8.75 -13.60
CA ALA A 219 -0.07 9.00 -14.74
C ALA A 219 -1.50 8.48 -14.52
N TYR A 220 -1.70 7.53 -13.60
CA TYR A 220 -3.02 7.02 -13.21
C TYR A 220 -3.92 8.04 -12.50
N THR A 221 -3.38 9.13 -11.95
CA THR A 221 -4.17 10.20 -11.33
C THR A 221 -4.68 11.22 -12.35
N LEU A 222 -4.14 11.19 -13.58
CA LEU A 222 -4.38 12.18 -14.62
C LEU A 222 -5.60 11.87 -15.50
N ASP A 223 -6.51 11.01 -15.06
CA ASP A 223 -7.66 10.60 -15.87
C ASP A 223 -8.45 11.84 -16.34
N HIS A 224 -8.47 12.02 -17.66
CA HIS A 224 -8.59 13.34 -18.31
C HIS A 224 -9.98 13.98 -18.17
N ASP A 225 -11.00 13.21 -17.76
CA ASP A 225 -12.40 13.66 -17.75
C ASP A 225 -12.85 14.37 -16.46
N ASN A 226 -12.01 14.39 -15.41
CA ASN A 226 -12.38 15.00 -14.11
C ASN A 226 -11.36 16.03 -13.57
N MET A 227 -10.47 16.56 -14.42
CA MET A 227 -9.44 17.53 -13.99
C MET A 227 -10.02 18.78 -13.29
N SER A 228 -11.23 19.22 -13.63
CA SER A 228 -11.85 20.41 -13.01
C SER A 228 -12.30 20.19 -11.55
N LYS A 229 -12.50 18.93 -11.12
CA LYS A 229 -12.75 18.59 -9.71
C LYS A 229 -11.47 18.32 -8.93
N LEU A 230 -10.35 18.11 -9.62
CA LEU A 230 -9.06 17.82 -8.99
C LEU A 230 -8.38 19.05 -8.42
N ASP A 231 -8.64 20.26 -8.94
CA ASP A 231 -7.90 21.45 -8.51
C ASP A 231 -8.07 21.79 -7.02
N ASN A 232 -9.19 21.41 -6.40
CA ASN A 232 -9.37 21.51 -4.95
C ASN A 232 -8.83 20.29 -4.18
N LYS A 233 -8.84 19.08 -4.76
CA LYS A 233 -8.33 17.86 -4.11
C LYS A 233 -6.79 17.72 -4.17
N LYS A 234 -6.13 18.39 -5.12
CA LYS A 234 -4.67 18.37 -5.27
C LYS A 234 -3.92 18.99 -4.10
N GLN A 235 -4.55 19.90 -3.35
CA GLN A 235 -3.88 20.56 -2.23
C GLN A 235 -3.71 19.65 -1.00
N ASP A 236 -4.51 18.58 -0.91
CA ASP A 236 -4.54 17.67 0.25
C ASP A 236 -4.08 16.25 -0.10
N SER A 237 -3.22 16.09 -1.09
CA SER A 237 -2.65 14.79 -1.46
C SER A 237 -1.13 14.78 -1.37
N ILE A 238 -0.60 13.61 -1.00
CA ILE A 238 0.83 13.33 -1.02
C ILE A 238 1.08 12.05 -1.79
N HIS A 239 2.21 12.00 -2.48
CA HIS A 239 2.56 11.01 -3.47
C HIS A 239 3.91 10.39 -3.11
N ALA A 240 4.07 9.10 -3.37
CA ALA A 240 5.29 8.39 -3.07
C ALA A 240 5.78 7.56 -4.27
N ILE A 241 7.09 7.59 -4.47
CA ILE A 241 7.81 6.75 -5.43
C ILE A 241 8.97 6.04 -4.73
N MET A 242 9.43 4.92 -5.28
CA MET A 242 10.66 4.27 -4.82
C MET A 242 11.88 5.19 -5.01
N VAL A 243 12.69 5.34 -3.96
CA VAL A 243 13.92 6.16 -4.00
C VAL A 243 14.89 5.66 -5.06
N HIS A 244 14.98 4.34 -5.21
CA HIS A 244 15.90 3.67 -6.14
C HIS A 244 15.24 3.31 -7.48
N GLY A 245 13.98 3.70 -7.70
CA GLY A 245 13.17 3.34 -8.87
C GLY A 245 12.65 1.91 -8.85
N GLU A 246 13.47 0.94 -8.43
CA GLU A 246 13.10 -0.48 -8.28
C GLU A 246 13.91 -1.16 -7.18
N ALA A 247 13.40 -2.28 -6.67
CA ALA A 247 14.13 -3.16 -5.75
C ALA A 247 14.07 -4.61 -6.22
N ILE A 248 15.12 -5.40 -5.96
CA ILE A 248 15.08 -6.85 -6.14
C ILE A 248 15.09 -7.50 -4.77
N VAL A 249 14.04 -8.25 -4.46
CA VAL A 249 13.86 -8.94 -3.18
C VAL A 249 13.63 -10.43 -3.38
N ASP A 250 13.90 -11.22 -2.34
CA ASP A 250 13.48 -12.61 -2.32
C ASP A 250 11.96 -12.70 -2.10
N SER A 251 11.28 -13.53 -2.89
CA SER A 251 9.86 -13.77 -2.76
C SER A 251 9.55 -14.45 -1.43
N THR A 252 8.67 -13.84 -0.65
CA THR A 252 8.13 -14.45 0.57
C THR A 252 7.15 -15.59 0.26
N MET A 253 6.63 -15.64 -0.97
CA MET A 253 5.63 -16.63 -1.40
C MET A 253 6.28 -17.84 -2.07
N ILE A 254 7.41 -17.67 -2.75
CA ILE A 254 8.07 -18.73 -3.52
C ILE A 254 9.56 -18.75 -3.15
N PRO A 255 9.98 -19.65 -2.25
CA PRO A 255 11.38 -19.73 -1.83
C PRO A 255 12.34 -19.86 -3.01
N GLY A 256 13.38 -19.03 -3.03
CA GLY A 256 14.41 -19.02 -4.07
C GLY A 256 14.06 -18.22 -5.33
N VAL A 257 12.84 -17.69 -5.45
CA VAL A 257 12.48 -16.78 -6.53
C VAL A 257 12.78 -15.34 -6.12
N LYS A 258 13.47 -14.60 -6.99
CA LYS A 258 13.64 -13.15 -6.84
C LYS A 258 12.55 -12.42 -7.57
N ILE A 259 12.13 -11.29 -7.02
CA ILE A 259 11.10 -10.42 -7.61
C ILE A 259 11.67 -9.01 -7.67
N ARG A 260 11.54 -8.39 -8.84
CA ARG A 260 11.75 -6.97 -9.03
C ARG A 260 10.46 -6.23 -8.71
N ILE A 261 10.52 -5.35 -7.73
CA ILE A 261 9.39 -4.58 -7.20
C ILE A 261 9.48 -3.14 -7.71
N LEU A 262 8.32 -2.62 -8.11
CA LEU A 262 8.07 -1.22 -8.42
C LEU A 262 6.84 -0.79 -7.62
N ASP A 263 7.02 0.17 -6.73
CA ASP A 263 5.95 0.66 -5.85
C ASP A 263 5.72 2.16 -6.09
N GLN A 264 4.44 2.53 -6.20
CA GLN A 264 4.01 3.92 -6.27
C GLN A 264 2.77 4.07 -5.40
N LEU A 265 2.72 5.11 -4.59
CA LEU A 265 1.63 5.33 -3.65
C LEU A 265 1.05 6.74 -3.81
N SER A 266 -0.24 6.91 -3.58
CA SER A 266 -0.83 8.23 -3.40
C SER A 266 -1.82 8.20 -2.24
N LEU A 267 -1.67 9.11 -1.29
CA LEU A 267 -2.51 9.21 -0.12
C LEU A 267 -3.31 10.51 -0.17
N TYR A 268 -4.61 10.36 0.07
CA TYR A 268 -5.58 11.44 0.20
C TYR A 268 -6.28 11.32 1.55
N GLU A 269 -7.11 12.31 1.87
CA GLU A 269 -7.95 12.27 3.08
C GLU A 269 -8.85 11.04 3.12
N ASP A 270 -9.51 10.69 2.01
CA ASP A 270 -10.56 9.67 1.92
C ASP A 270 -10.11 8.38 1.20
N THR A 271 -8.94 8.40 0.56
CA THR A 271 -8.51 7.33 -0.34
C THR A 271 -7.00 7.08 -0.27
N PHE A 272 -6.62 5.83 -0.49
CA PHE A 272 -5.23 5.39 -0.57
C PHE A 272 -5.02 4.55 -1.84
N TYR A 273 -4.14 5.02 -2.72
CA TYR A 273 -3.79 4.34 -3.96
C TYR A 273 -2.48 3.59 -3.80
N ILE A 274 -2.47 2.33 -4.25
CA ILE A 274 -1.32 1.44 -4.19
C ILE A 274 -1.10 0.84 -5.59
N ASN A 275 0.05 1.11 -6.20
CA ASN A 275 0.44 0.54 -7.49
C ASN A 275 1.67 -0.37 -7.37
N ASP A 276 1.53 -1.45 -6.59
CA ASP A 276 2.60 -2.43 -6.39
C ASP A 276 2.67 -3.37 -7.61
N ARG A 277 3.86 -3.48 -8.21
CA ARG A 277 4.11 -4.38 -9.34
C ARG A 277 5.31 -5.26 -9.06
N GLY A 278 5.11 -6.57 -9.18
CA GLY A 278 6.15 -7.58 -9.11
C GLY A 278 6.46 -8.13 -10.50
N LEU A 279 7.71 -8.02 -10.93
CA LEU A 279 8.21 -8.55 -12.18
C LEU A 279 9.32 -9.57 -11.93
N ASP A 280 9.46 -10.54 -12.80
CA ASP A 280 10.64 -11.41 -12.85
C ASP A 280 11.86 -10.55 -13.24
N PRO A 281 12.96 -10.56 -12.46
CA PRO A 281 14.11 -9.70 -12.73
C PRO A 281 14.81 -9.97 -14.06
N GLU A 282 14.77 -11.22 -14.55
CA GLU A 282 15.52 -11.64 -15.74
C GLU A 282 14.71 -11.43 -17.03
N SER A 283 13.48 -11.93 -17.04
CA SER A 283 12.60 -11.91 -18.21
C SER A 283 11.72 -10.66 -18.28
N GLY A 284 11.54 -9.95 -17.16
CA GLY A 284 10.55 -8.88 -17.02
C GLY A 284 9.11 -9.38 -17.02
N ALA A 285 8.89 -10.70 -16.95
CA ALA A 285 7.55 -11.29 -16.91
C ALA A 285 6.78 -10.83 -15.67
N PHE A 286 5.49 -10.61 -15.83
CA PHE A 286 4.65 -10.18 -14.72
C PHE A 286 4.45 -11.31 -13.69
N ILE A 287 4.66 -11.02 -12.41
CA ILE A 287 4.45 -11.96 -11.30
C ILE A 287 3.20 -11.58 -10.51
N TYR A 288 3.07 -10.33 -10.07
CA TYR A 288 1.91 -9.86 -9.31
C TYR A 288 1.62 -8.37 -9.49
N GLY A 289 0.40 -7.97 -9.12
CA GLY A 289 -0.14 -6.62 -9.25
C GLY A 289 -1.28 -6.55 -10.27
N ASN A 290 -1.71 -5.35 -10.64
CA ASN A 290 -2.64 -5.16 -11.76
C ASN A 290 -1.90 -5.15 -13.11
N GLN A 291 -2.23 -6.07 -14.01
CA GLN A 291 -1.58 -6.19 -15.32
C GLN A 291 -1.87 -5.03 -16.30
N ARG A 292 -2.95 -4.29 -16.06
CA ARG A 292 -3.33 -3.11 -16.86
C ARG A 292 -2.67 -1.83 -16.36
N GLY A 293 -1.88 -1.90 -15.28
CA GLY A 293 -1.26 -0.74 -14.65
C GLY A 293 -2.26 0.17 -13.92
N VAL A 294 -3.47 -0.32 -13.65
CA VAL A 294 -4.46 0.40 -12.84
C VAL A 294 -4.12 0.17 -11.37
N PRO A 295 -3.90 1.22 -10.56
CA PRO A 295 -3.60 1.07 -9.15
C PRO A 295 -4.81 0.50 -8.38
N TYR A 296 -4.54 -0.16 -7.27
CA TYR A 296 -5.57 -0.42 -6.27
C TYR A 296 -5.99 0.91 -5.66
N ARG A 297 -7.30 1.20 -5.67
CA ARG A 297 -7.90 2.35 -5.00
C ARG A 297 -8.63 1.83 -3.76
N LEU A 298 -8.08 2.14 -2.60
CA LEU A 298 -8.71 1.80 -1.33
C LEU A 298 -9.43 3.02 -0.77
N ASP A 299 -10.72 2.88 -0.49
CA ASP A 299 -11.51 3.89 0.22
C ASP A 299 -11.28 3.74 1.73
N ARG A 300 -11.17 4.87 2.44
CA ARG A 300 -11.01 4.86 3.90
C ARG A 300 -12.28 4.33 4.57
N VAL A 301 -12.09 3.37 5.47
CA VAL A 301 -13.14 2.76 6.29
C VAL A 301 -13.18 3.41 7.68
N THR A 302 -12.01 3.63 8.29
CA THR A 302 -11.90 4.25 9.62
C THR A 302 -10.76 5.26 9.71
N ARG A 303 -10.83 6.09 10.76
CA ARG A 303 -9.71 6.85 11.29
C ARG A 303 -9.37 6.32 12.68
N LEU A 304 -8.10 6.46 13.06
CA LEU A 304 -7.70 6.29 14.45
C LEU A 304 -7.71 7.65 15.13
N VAL A 305 -8.46 7.76 16.23
CA VAL A 305 -8.53 8.97 17.05
C VAL A 305 -8.09 8.62 18.47
N GLN A 306 -7.45 9.57 19.13
CA GLN A 306 -7.00 9.42 20.51
C GLN A 306 -8.14 9.81 21.45
N ILE A 307 -8.42 8.97 22.44
CA ILE A 307 -9.39 9.28 23.49
C ILE A 307 -8.69 10.17 24.52
N GLU A 308 -9.23 11.36 24.79
CA GLU A 308 -8.60 12.36 25.69
C GLU A 308 -8.54 11.90 27.16
N GLU A 309 -9.40 10.96 27.56
CA GLU A 309 -9.67 10.64 28.98
C GLU A 309 -8.88 9.43 29.52
N GLU A 310 -8.29 8.59 28.67
CA GLU A 310 -7.61 7.35 29.07
C GLU A 310 -6.25 7.22 28.35
N ASP A 311 -5.15 7.43 29.08
CA ASP A 311 -3.74 7.14 28.74
C ASP A 311 -3.44 6.78 27.26
N ALA A 312 -3.62 7.75 26.36
CA ALA A 312 -3.33 7.63 24.93
C ALA A 312 -3.93 6.39 24.22
N GLN A 313 -5.11 5.93 24.67
CA GLN A 313 -5.82 4.85 23.99
C GLN A 313 -6.35 5.35 22.64
N LEU A 314 -6.17 4.53 21.62
CA LEU A 314 -6.70 4.78 20.28
C LEU A 314 -8.04 4.08 20.11
N GLU A 315 -8.97 4.73 19.43
CA GLU A 315 -10.21 4.12 18.95
C GLU A 315 -10.35 4.25 17.45
N ARG A 316 -11.13 3.34 16.87
CA ARG A 316 -11.53 3.39 15.46
C ARG A 316 -12.81 4.19 15.33
N GLN A 317 -12.71 5.36 14.71
CA GLN A 317 -13.87 6.13 14.29
C GLN A 317 -14.27 5.71 12.87
N ILE A 318 -15.51 5.28 12.68
CA ILE A 318 -16.04 4.96 11.35
C ILE A 318 -16.02 6.21 10.48
N PHE A 319 -15.36 6.09 9.33
CA PHE A 319 -15.35 7.11 8.29
C PHE A 319 -16.39 6.79 7.20
N ASP A 320 -16.57 5.52 6.89
CA ASP A 320 -17.50 5.03 5.87
C ASP A 320 -18.29 3.82 6.36
N GLU A 321 -19.56 4.04 6.71
CA GLU A 321 -20.45 3.01 7.24
C GLU A 321 -20.71 1.86 6.25
N ASP A 322 -20.74 2.15 4.93
CA ASP A 322 -21.00 1.13 3.90
C ASP A 322 -19.86 0.11 3.76
N LEU A 323 -18.68 0.46 4.27
CA LEU A 323 -17.47 -0.38 4.25
C LEU A 323 -17.11 -0.93 5.63
N ALA A 324 -17.79 -0.52 6.71
CA ALA A 324 -17.48 -0.97 8.07
C ALA A 324 -17.48 -2.51 8.22
N TRP A 325 -18.35 -3.19 7.46
CA TRP A 325 -18.40 -4.66 7.40
C TRP A 325 -17.05 -5.30 7.05
N THR A 326 -16.16 -4.60 6.33
CA THR A 326 -14.85 -5.15 5.92
C THR A 326 -13.87 -5.34 7.09
N MET A 327 -14.13 -4.76 8.26
CA MET A 327 -13.24 -4.80 9.42
C MET A 327 -13.26 -6.11 10.22
N GLY A 328 -14.19 -7.02 9.93
CA GLY A 328 -14.27 -8.32 10.59
C GLY A 328 -15.65 -8.64 11.16
N GLU A 329 -15.75 -9.77 11.85
CA GLU A 329 -17.04 -10.35 12.28
C GLU A 329 -17.79 -9.52 13.33
N SER A 330 -17.10 -8.67 14.10
CA SER A 330 -17.74 -7.76 15.05
C SER A 330 -18.52 -6.61 14.38
N TRP A 331 -18.32 -6.39 13.08
CA TRP A 331 -18.88 -5.27 12.33
C TRP A 331 -19.93 -5.68 11.29
N ARG A 332 -20.29 -6.96 11.24
CA ARG A 332 -21.24 -7.48 10.25
C ARG A 332 -21.91 -8.76 10.70
N SER A 333 -23.00 -9.09 10.05
CA SER A 333 -23.56 -10.45 10.10
C SER A 333 -22.92 -11.37 9.07
N SER A 334 -23.03 -12.69 9.28
CA SER A 334 -22.59 -13.68 8.29
C SER A 334 -23.37 -13.56 6.96
N ASP A 335 -24.65 -13.20 7.02
CA ASP A 335 -25.49 -13.06 5.81
C ASP A 335 -25.07 -11.84 4.99
N GLU A 336 -24.80 -10.71 5.65
CA GLU A 336 -24.24 -9.52 5.00
C GLU A 336 -22.90 -9.82 4.36
N TYR A 337 -21.99 -10.50 5.07
CA TYR A 337 -20.71 -10.91 4.53
C TYR A 337 -20.88 -11.71 3.24
N ASN A 338 -21.69 -12.77 3.30
CA ASN A 338 -21.90 -13.65 2.16
C ASN A 338 -22.49 -12.90 0.97
N ALA A 339 -23.47 -12.02 1.19
CA ALA A 339 -24.07 -11.20 0.15
C ALA A 339 -23.05 -10.25 -0.50
N LYS A 340 -22.20 -9.59 0.30
CA LYS A 340 -21.16 -8.67 -0.19
C LYS A 340 -20.10 -9.41 -1.00
N ILE A 341 -19.68 -10.59 -0.55
CA ILE A 341 -18.71 -11.46 -1.24
C ILE A 341 -19.31 -12.02 -2.53
N GLU A 342 -20.56 -12.45 -2.53
CA GLU A 342 -21.24 -12.91 -3.74
C GLU A 342 -21.32 -11.81 -4.81
N ALA A 343 -21.60 -10.57 -4.40
CA ALA A 343 -21.66 -9.42 -5.30
C ALA A 343 -20.34 -9.13 -6.05
N ILE A 344 -19.19 -9.51 -5.49
CA ILE A 344 -17.88 -9.38 -6.15
C ILE A 344 -17.41 -10.67 -6.85
N GLY A 345 -18.29 -11.66 -6.99
CA GLY A 345 -18.02 -12.93 -7.69
C GLY A 345 -17.43 -14.03 -6.82
N GLY A 346 -17.53 -13.91 -5.49
CA GLY A 346 -16.97 -14.85 -4.52
C GLY A 346 -15.62 -14.42 -3.96
N LEU A 347 -15.01 -15.29 -3.16
CA LEU A 347 -13.72 -15.02 -2.50
C LEU A 347 -12.60 -14.82 -3.53
N SER A 348 -11.76 -13.80 -3.33
CA SER A 348 -10.65 -13.47 -4.22
C SER A 348 -9.67 -14.64 -4.42
N ALA A 349 -9.54 -15.55 -3.44
CA ALA A 349 -8.67 -16.73 -3.52
C ALA A 349 -9.20 -17.84 -4.46
N VAL A 350 -10.50 -17.85 -4.78
CA VAL A 350 -11.12 -18.90 -5.60
C VAL A 350 -11.07 -18.56 -7.09
N MET A 351 -10.97 -17.27 -7.44
CA MET A 351 -11.09 -16.80 -8.82
C MET A 351 -9.85 -17.02 -9.70
N SER A 352 -8.74 -17.53 -9.16
CA SER A 352 -7.55 -17.91 -9.93
C SER A 352 -7.58 -19.36 -10.46
N GLY A 353 -8.62 -20.14 -10.15
CA GLY A 353 -8.75 -21.54 -10.57
C GLY A 353 -9.61 -21.70 -11.81
N LYS A 354 -9.00 -22.09 -12.94
CA LYS A 354 -9.60 -22.58 -14.19
C LYS A 354 -11.14 -22.69 -14.21
N LYS A 355 -11.75 -21.94 -15.14
CA LYS A 355 -13.14 -22.13 -15.58
C LYS A 355 -13.43 -23.64 -15.72
N PRO A 356 -14.43 -24.21 -15.00
CA PRO A 356 -14.84 -25.58 -15.28
C PRO A 356 -15.24 -25.65 -16.76
N PRO A 357 -14.80 -26.68 -17.51
CA PRO A 357 -15.16 -26.81 -18.91
C PRO A 357 -16.69 -26.78 -19.00
N SER A 358 -17.23 -25.85 -19.77
CA SER A 358 -18.66 -25.76 -20.02
C SER A 358 -19.10 -27.08 -20.64
N SER A 359 -19.86 -27.88 -19.90
CA SER A 359 -20.55 -29.04 -20.44
C SER A 359 -21.57 -28.53 -21.47
N LYS A 360 -21.27 -28.74 -22.75
CA LYS A 360 -22.27 -28.75 -23.81
C LYS A 360 -22.82 -30.15 -23.95
#